data_AF-A0A257P4V1-F1
#
_entry.id   AF-A0A257P4V1-F1
#
_cell.length_a   1.000
_cell.length_b   1.000
_cell.length_c   1.000
_cell.angle_alpha   90.00
_cell.angle_beta   90.00
_cell.angle_gamma   90.00
#
_symmetry.space_group_name_H-M   'P 1'
#
loop_
_entity.id
_entity.type
_entity.pdbx_description
1 polymer ?
#
loop_
_entity_poly.entity_id
_entity_poly.type
_entity_poly.pdbx_seq_one_letter_code
_entity_poly.pdbx_strand_id
1 'polypeptide(L)'
;NKSEMAMGYATLYGDMAGGFAVIKDVTKTLVWELARWRNAHAASMGEAEVIPQRIITRAPSAELRADQTDQDSLPPYDVLDGILQRYMEQDERVETVLAAGYARADVERVVHLLKLSEYKRRQAPPGIRVTHRAFGRDWRYPITSKFRESF
;
A
#
# COMPACT_ATOMS: atom_id res chain seq x y z
N ASN A 1 -2.58 -5.07 -2.02
CA ASN A 1 -1.28 -4.54 -2.52
C ASN A 1 -0.46 -4.02 -1.34
N LYS A 2 0.76 -3.50 -1.53
CA LYS A 2 1.64 -3.06 -0.43
C LYS A 2 1.03 -1.92 0.40
N SER A 3 0.37 -0.98 -0.26
CA SER A 3 -0.27 0.21 0.35
C SER A 3 -1.41 -0.18 1.28
N GLU A 4 -2.31 -1.06 0.83
CA GLU A 4 -3.41 -1.60 1.64
C GLU A 4 -2.90 -2.38 2.86
N MET A 5 -1.89 -3.23 2.66
CA MET A 5 -1.27 -4.01 3.72
C MET A 5 -0.53 -3.12 4.73
N ALA A 6 0.06 -2.02 4.28
CA ALA A 6 0.68 -1.03 5.14
C ALA A 6 -0.37 -0.36 6.03
N MET A 7 -1.47 0.12 5.44
CA MET A 7 -2.52 0.84 6.16
C MET A 7 -3.49 -0.05 6.93
N GLY A 8 -3.41 -1.37 6.75
CA GLY A 8 -4.35 -2.31 7.34
C GLY A 8 -5.74 -2.23 6.73
N TYR A 9 -5.84 -1.73 5.49
CA TYR A 9 -7.05 -1.70 4.66
C TYR A 9 -7.26 -3.09 4.06
N ALA A 10 -7.43 -4.05 4.96
CA ALA A 10 -7.51 -5.45 4.70
C ALA A 10 -8.28 -6.13 5.83
N THR A 11 -9.09 -7.12 5.48
CA THR A 11 -9.96 -7.85 6.41
C THR A 11 -9.34 -9.20 6.68
N LEU A 12 -9.05 -9.48 7.96
CA LEU A 12 -8.59 -10.81 8.36
C LEU A 12 -9.65 -11.84 7.99
N TYR A 13 -9.21 -12.92 7.33
CA TYR A 13 -10.08 -13.97 6.79
C TYR A 13 -11.08 -13.51 5.72
N GLY A 14 -10.98 -12.25 5.26
CA GLY A 14 -11.67 -11.71 4.09
C GLY A 14 -10.72 -11.64 2.90
N ASP A 15 -10.44 -10.44 2.40
CA ASP A 15 -9.51 -10.19 1.28
C ASP A 15 -8.08 -10.73 1.51
N MET A 16 -7.67 -10.95 2.77
CA MET A 16 -6.38 -11.55 3.09
C MET A 16 -6.34 -13.08 2.97
N ALA A 17 -7.49 -13.74 2.88
CA ALA A 17 -7.56 -15.20 2.84
C ALA A 17 -7.06 -15.72 1.49
N GLY A 18 -5.96 -16.46 1.50
CA GLY A 18 -5.41 -17.10 0.31
C GLY A 18 -4.07 -17.79 0.59
N GLY A 19 -3.61 -18.61 -0.35
CA GLY A 19 -2.31 -19.30 -0.24
C GLY A 19 -1.10 -18.45 -0.65
N PHE A 20 -1.32 -17.43 -1.49
CA PHE A 20 -0.24 -16.61 -2.05
C PHE A 20 -0.75 -15.24 -2.51
N ALA A 21 -0.11 -14.15 -2.06
CA ALA A 21 -0.45 -12.79 -2.44
C ALA A 21 0.52 -12.24 -3.50
N VAL A 22 0.14 -12.37 -4.77
CA VAL A 22 0.99 -12.03 -5.94
C VAL A 22 1.51 -10.59 -5.90
N ILE A 23 0.63 -9.64 -5.59
CA ILE A 23 0.95 -8.20 -5.57
C ILE A 23 1.19 -7.66 -4.15
N LYS A 24 1.63 -8.51 -3.22
CA LYS A 24 1.83 -8.15 -1.80
C LYS A 24 2.83 -6.99 -1.62
N ASP A 25 3.88 -6.95 -2.43
CA ASP A 25 4.96 -5.96 -2.33
C ASP A 25 4.92 -4.90 -3.45
N VAL A 26 3.80 -4.78 -4.16
CA VAL A 26 3.59 -3.77 -5.21
C VAL A 26 2.76 -2.63 -4.62
N THR A 27 3.20 -1.37 -4.67
CA THR A 27 2.41 -0.21 -4.20
C THR A 27 1.20 0.05 -5.11
N LYS A 28 0.19 0.78 -4.64
CA LYS A 28 -1.01 1.07 -5.44
C LYS A 28 -0.66 1.87 -6.69
N THR A 29 0.20 2.87 -6.55
CA THR A 29 0.77 3.63 -7.66
C THR A 29 1.38 2.71 -8.73
N LEU A 30 2.22 1.78 -8.31
CA LEU A 30 2.86 0.81 -9.22
C LEU A 30 1.86 -0.19 -9.82
N VAL A 31 0.80 -0.56 -9.12
CA VAL A 31 -0.28 -1.40 -9.69
C VAL A 31 -0.89 -0.72 -10.92
N TRP A 32 -1.18 0.57 -10.86
CA TRP A 32 -1.73 1.30 -12.02
C TRP A 32 -0.71 1.41 -13.16
N GLU A 33 0.56 1.64 -12.86
CA GLU A 33 1.63 1.68 -13.85
C GLU A 33 1.79 0.33 -14.57
N LEU A 34 1.83 -0.77 -13.81
CA LEU A 34 1.91 -2.12 -14.36
C LEU A 34 0.69 -2.49 -15.20
N ALA A 35 -0.51 -2.05 -14.79
CA ALA A 35 -1.73 -2.28 -15.57
C ALA A 35 -1.67 -1.55 -16.93
N ARG A 36 -1.26 -0.28 -16.93
CA ARG A 36 -1.06 0.50 -18.16
C ARG A 36 0.01 -0.12 -19.05
N TRP A 37 1.14 -0.51 -18.46
CA TRP A 37 2.23 -1.19 -19.16
C TRP A 37 1.77 -2.50 -19.80
N ARG A 38 1.00 -3.34 -19.07
CA ARG A 38 0.53 -4.63 -19.59
C ARG A 38 -0.37 -4.49 -20.81
N ASN A 39 -1.26 -3.50 -20.82
CA ASN A 39 -2.11 -3.19 -21.97
C ASN A 39 -1.30 -2.64 -23.14
N ALA A 40 -0.39 -1.70 -22.90
CA ALA A 40 0.50 -1.19 -23.94
C ALA A 40 1.35 -2.30 -24.57
N HIS A 41 1.83 -3.24 -23.76
CA HIS A 41 2.57 -4.40 -24.24
C HIS A 41 1.69 -5.33 -25.09
N ALA A 42 0.45 -5.62 -24.68
CA ALA A 42 -0.51 -6.38 -25.50
C ALA A 42 -0.69 -5.72 -26.88
N ALA A 43 -0.95 -4.41 -26.89
CA ALA A 43 -1.13 -3.65 -28.12
C ALA A 43 0.12 -3.69 -29.02
N SER A 44 1.33 -3.62 -28.45
CA SER A 44 2.58 -3.74 -29.21
C SER A 44 2.78 -5.10 -29.88
N MET A 45 2.11 -6.14 -29.38
CA MET A 45 2.10 -7.50 -29.91
C MET A 45 0.91 -7.76 -30.85
N GLY A 46 0.05 -6.76 -31.09
CA GLY A 46 -1.18 -6.92 -31.86
C GLY A 46 -2.31 -7.64 -31.12
N GLU A 47 -2.19 -7.81 -29.80
CA GLU A 47 -3.20 -8.43 -28.94
C GLU A 47 -4.21 -7.39 -28.44
N ALA A 48 -5.42 -7.85 -28.09
CA ALA A 48 -6.40 -7.02 -27.40
C ALA A 48 -5.93 -6.67 -25.98
N GLU A 49 -6.33 -5.49 -25.50
CA GLU A 49 -6.11 -5.10 -24.11
C GLU A 49 -6.77 -6.09 -23.15
N VAL A 50 -6.00 -6.57 -22.18
CA VAL A 50 -6.46 -7.57 -21.20
C VAL A 50 -7.14 -6.94 -19.98
N ILE A 51 -6.79 -5.70 -19.65
CA ILE A 51 -7.31 -4.99 -18.48
C ILE A 51 -8.26 -3.88 -18.97
N PRO A 52 -9.57 -3.93 -18.68
CA PRO A 52 -10.50 -2.90 -19.15
C PRO A 52 -10.12 -1.50 -18.64
N GLN A 53 -9.98 -0.51 -19.54
CA GLN A 53 -9.53 0.84 -19.18
C GLN A 53 -10.32 1.48 -18.05
N ARG A 54 -11.63 1.21 -17.97
CA ARG A 54 -12.51 1.71 -16.90
C ARG A 54 -12.05 1.33 -15.49
N ILE A 55 -11.36 0.20 -15.30
CA ILE A 55 -10.88 -0.22 -13.97
C ILE A 55 -9.59 0.50 -13.58
N ILE A 56 -8.83 0.99 -14.57
CA ILE A 56 -7.60 1.77 -14.36
C ILE A 56 -7.92 3.23 -14.05
N THR A 57 -8.93 3.79 -14.73
CA THR A 57 -9.30 5.22 -14.59
C THR A 57 -10.33 5.48 -13.49
N ARG A 58 -11.01 4.44 -12.98
CA ARG A 58 -11.94 4.59 -11.86
C ARG A 58 -11.17 5.04 -10.62
N ALA A 59 -11.72 6.03 -9.91
CA ALA A 59 -11.19 6.48 -8.64
C ALA A 59 -11.10 5.30 -7.64
N PRO A 60 -10.06 5.24 -6.81
CA PRO A 60 -9.99 4.24 -5.76
C PRO A 60 -11.22 4.36 -4.84
N SER A 61 -11.89 3.24 -4.61
CA SER A 61 -13.03 3.13 -3.70
C SER A 61 -12.85 1.84 -2.92
N ALA A 62 -13.08 1.85 -1.60
CA ALA A 62 -13.37 0.59 -0.93
C ALA A 62 -14.77 0.15 -1.32
N GLU A 63 -14.88 -1.09 -1.76
CA GLU A 63 -16.07 -1.60 -2.42
C GLU A 63 -17.07 -2.24 -1.46
N LEU A 64 -17.02 -1.93 -0.15
CA LEU A 64 -17.78 -2.71 0.85
C LEU A 64 -18.99 -2.03 1.51
N ARG A 65 -19.31 -0.75 1.24
CA ARG A 65 -20.61 -0.15 1.65
C ARG A 65 -21.07 0.96 0.71
N ALA A 66 -22.37 0.97 0.39
CA ALA A 66 -22.99 1.92 -0.54
C ALA A 66 -22.88 3.40 -0.10
N ASP A 67 -22.67 3.65 1.20
CA ASP A 67 -22.66 4.99 1.80
C ASP A 67 -21.40 5.27 2.65
N GLN A 68 -20.31 4.51 2.47
CA GLN A 68 -19.06 4.74 3.19
C GLN A 68 -17.97 5.28 2.26
N THR A 69 -17.62 6.55 2.41
CA THR A 69 -16.48 7.17 1.76
C THR A 69 -15.19 6.75 2.46
N ASP A 70 -14.44 5.83 1.84
CA ASP A 70 -13.05 5.56 2.21
C ASP A 70 -12.11 6.77 1.97
N GLN A 71 -12.64 7.86 1.44
CA GLN A 71 -11.94 9.13 1.24
C GLN A 71 -11.72 9.92 2.53
N ASP A 72 -12.27 9.51 3.69
CA ASP A 72 -12.15 10.28 4.93
C ASP A 72 -10.90 9.96 5.77
N SER A 73 -10.10 8.95 5.42
CA SER A 73 -9.09 8.41 6.35
C SER A 73 -7.67 8.20 5.83
N LEU A 74 -7.43 8.21 4.50
CA LEU A 74 -6.07 8.13 3.93
C LEU A 74 -5.77 9.33 3.04
N PRO A 75 -4.49 9.76 2.96
CA PRO A 75 -4.08 10.67 1.91
C PRO A 75 -4.19 10.00 0.53
N PRO A 76 -4.17 10.79 -0.56
CA PRO A 76 -4.04 10.27 -1.93
C PRO A 76 -2.91 9.25 -2.07
N TYR A 77 -3.07 8.26 -2.95
CA TYR A 77 -2.14 7.13 -3.04
C TYR A 77 -0.70 7.52 -3.43
N ASP A 78 -0.53 8.57 -4.23
CA ASP A 78 0.78 9.15 -4.54
C ASP A 78 1.48 9.71 -3.30
N VAL A 79 0.72 10.40 -2.44
CA VAL A 79 1.21 10.90 -1.14
C VAL A 79 1.49 9.73 -0.19
N LEU A 80 0.55 8.80 -0.05
CA LEU A 80 0.68 7.61 0.79
C LEU A 80 1.90 6.78 0.43
N ASP A 81 2.03 6.42 -0.85
CA ASP A 81 3.10 5.54 -1.33
C ASP A 81 4.46 6.24 -1.23
N GLY A 82 4.52 7.56 -1.44
CA GLY A 82 5.72 8.36 -1.22
C GLY A 82 6.18 8.36 0.24
N ILE A 83 5.25 8.54 1.18
CA ILE A 83 5.55 8.45 2.63
C ILE A 83 6.01 7.03 2.99
N LEU A 84 5.33 6.00 2.48
CA LEU A 84 5.70 4.60 2.74
C LEU A 84 7.08 4.27 2.19
N GLN A 85 7.41 4.70 0.98
CA GLN A 85 8.73 4.49 0.40
C GLN A 85 9.83 5.08 1.28
N ARG A 86 9.66 6.33 1.72
CA ARG A 86 10.64 7.02 2.57
C ARG A 86 10.75 6.41 3.96
N TYR A 87 9.63 6.29 4.67
CA TYR A 87 9.62 5.84 6.06
C TYR A 87 9.85 4.32 6.19
N MET A 88 9.09 3.52 5.44
CA MET A 88 9.14 2.05 5.56
C MET A 88 10.27 1.45 4.74
N GLU A 89 10.48 1.86 3.48
CA GLU A 89 11.47 1.20 2.63
C GLU A 89 12.87 1.77 2.86
N GLN A 90 13.02 3.10 2.91
CA GLN A 90 14.31 3.78 3.05
C GLN A 90 14.75 4.00 4.50
N ASP A 91 13.89 3.65 5.48
CA ASP A 91 14.16 3.83 6.92
C ASP A 91 14.47 5.29 7.30
N GLU A 92 13.92 6.24 6.55
CA GLU A 92 14.08 7.66 6.84
C GLU A 92 13.34 8.03 8.13
N ARG A 93 13.93 8.96 8.89
CA ARG A 93 13.29 9.51 10.08
C ARG A 93 12.11 10.39 9.70
N VAL A 94 11.14 10.49 10.59
CA VAL A 94 9.94 11.34 10.42
C VAL A 94 10.30 12.76 10.01
N GLU A 95 11.33 13.35 10.62
CA GLU A 95 11.76 14.72 10.32
C GLU A 95 12.26 14.85 8.87
N THR A 96 12.88 13.80 8.32
CA THR A 96 13.34 13.77 6.92
C THR A 96 12.16 13.66 5.97
N VAL A 97 11.14 12.86 6.32
CA VAL A 97 9.89 12.77 5.55
C VAL A 97 9.16 14.12 5.55
N LEU A 98 9.06 14.80 6.70
CA LEU A 98 8.46 16.13 6.79
C LEU A 98 9.24 17.16 5.97
N ALA A 99 10.57 17.15 6.04
CA ALA A 99 11.43 18.04 5.26
C ALA A 99 11.33 17.81 3.74
N ALA A 100 10.90 16.63 3.31
CA ALA A 100 10.61 16.32 1.91
C ALA A 100 9.29 16.93 1.40
N GLY A 101 8.54 17.65 2.23
CA GLY A 101 7.35 18.42 1.84
C GLY A 101 6.01 17.71 2.08
N TYR A 102 6.01 16.54 2.73
CA TYR A 102 4.77 15.86 3.09
C TYR A 102 4.08 16.56 4.27
N ALA A 103 2.76 16.68 4.22
CA ALA A 103 1.98 17.29 5.29
C ALA A 103 2.11 16.48 6.58
N ARG A 104 2.37 17.16 7.71
CA ARG A 104 2.51 16.53 9.02
C ARG A 104 1.35 15.60 9.37
N ALA A 105 0.12 16.04 9.12
CA ALA A 105 -1.08 15.26 9.40
C ALA A 105 -1.15 13.95 8.60
N ASP A 106 -0.56 13.90 7.40
CA ASP A 106 -0.49 12.70 6.58
C ASP A 106 0.62 11.77 7.07
N VAL A 107 1.82 12.30 7.36
CA VAL A 107 2.93 11.49 7.88
C VAL A 107 2.55 10.85 9.22
N GLU A 108 1.97 11.62 10.14
CA GLU A 108 1.49 11.13 11.44
C GLU A 108 0.50 9.97 11.28
N ARG A 109 -0.49 10.15 10.40
CA ARG A 109 -1.55 9.17 10.17
C ARG A 109 -1.02 7.90 9.51
N VAL A 110 -0.19 8.04 8.47
CA VAL A 110 0.41 6.90 7.75
C VAL A 110 1.31 6.10 8.69
N VAL A 111 2.19 6.74 9.45
CA VAL A 111 3.07 6.07 10.41
C VAL A 111 2.26 5.39 11.52
N HIS A 112 1.21 6.04 12.02
CA HIS A 112 0.34 5.47 13.03
C HIS A 112 -0.37 4.19 12.53
N LEU A 113 -1.04 4.26 11.39
CA LEU A 113 -1.75 3.13 10.78
C LEU A 113 -0.80 2.00 10.38
N LEU A 114 0.39 2.35 9.88
CA LEU A 114 1.44 1.39 9.59
C LEU A 114 1.76 0.57 10.83
N LYS A 115 2.05 1.20 11.97
CA LYS A 115 2.35 0.49 13.22
C LYS A 115 1.16 -0.32 13.75
N LEU A 116 -0.05 0.26 13.72
CA LEU A 116 -1.27 -0.39 14.21
C LEU A 116 -1.59 -1.69 13.44
N SER A 117 -1.26 -1.72 12.15
CA SER A 117 -1.63 -2.81 11.25
C SER A 117 -0.68 -4.02 11.28
N GLU A 118 0.28 -4.04 12.20
CA GLU A 118 1.27 -5.13 12.32
C GLU A 118 0.61 -6.50 12.53
N TYR A 119 -0.42 -6.58 13.38
CA TYR A 119 -1.12 -7.84 13.67
C TYR A 119 -1.80 -8.44 12.43
N LYS A 120 -2.31 -7.60 11.52
CA LYS A 120 -2.88 -8.07 10.25
C LYS A 120 -1.78 -8.60 9.35
N ARG A 121 -0.70 -7.84 9.15
CA ARG A 121 0.43 -8.23 8.27
C ARG A 121 1.09 -9.53 8.68
N ARG A 122 1.15 -9.84 9.98
CA ARG A 122 1.71 -11.09 10.51
C ARG A 122 0.93 -12.34 10.08
N GLN A 123 -0.35 -12.19 9.73
CA GLN A 123 -1.20 -13.28 9.23
C GLN A 123 -1.35 -13.27 7.70
N ALA A 124 -0.69 -12.33 7.01
CA ALA A 124 -0.77 -12.25 5.56
C ALA A 124 -0.06 -13.43 4.89
N PRO A 125 -0.60 -13.98 3.79
CA PRO A 125 0.05 -15.06 3.06
C PRO A 125 1.43 -14.65 2.54
N PRO A 126 2.29 -15.62 2.18
CA PRO A 126 3.52 -15.35 1.46
C PRO A 126 3.24 -14.64 0.13
N GLY A 127 4.23 -13.91 -0.37
CA GLY A 127 4.14 -13.17 -1.62
C GLY A 127 5.52 -12.84 -2.16
N ILE A 128 5.55 -12.26 -3.37
CA ILE A 128 6.78 -11.89 -4.05
C ILE A 128 7.31 -10.58 -3.47
N ARG A 129 8.62 -10.50 -3.23
CA ARG A 129 9.33 -9.25 -2.92
C ARG A 129 9.84 -8.65 -4.22
N VAL A 130 9.48 -7.40 -4.50
CA VAL A 130 9.94 -6.63 -5.67
C VAL A 130 10.68 -5.36 -5.27
N THR A 131 10.58 -4.95 -4.00
CA THR A 131 11.28 -3.79 -3.43
C THR A 131 12.51 -4.23 -2.62
N HIS A 132 13.40 -3.28 -2.28
CA HIS A 132 14.57 -3.60 -1.45
C HIS A 132 14.19 -3.83 0.02
N ARG A 133 12.98 -3.49 0.48
CA ARG A 133 12.49 -3.80 1.83
C ARG A 133 10.98 -4.09 1.82
N ALA A 134 10.62 -5.35 2.09
CA ALA A 134 9.25 -5.84 2.04
C ALA A 134 8.66 -6.18 3.42
N PHE A 135 7.33 -6.24 3.50
CA PHE A 135 6.65 -6.77 4.68
C PHE A 135 6.84 -8.30 4.78
N GLY A 136 7.59 -8.74 5.79
CA GLY A 136 7.96 -10.14 5.99
C GLY A 136 9.29 -10.24 6.72
N ARG A 137 10.30 -10.84 6.08
CA ARG A 137 11.62 -11.01 6.70
C ARG A 137 12.38 -9.70 6.92
N ASP A 138 12.08 -8.65 6.15
CA ASP A 138 12.77 -7.35 6.20
C ASP A 138 12.07 -6.33 7.13
N TRP A 139 10.84 -6.61 7.55
CA TRP A 139 10.04 -5.80 8.47
C TRP A 139 9.65 -6.62 9.69
N ARG A 140 10.40 -6.48 10.78
CA ARG A 140 10.23 -7.26 12.02
C ARG A 140 9.90 -6.35 13.20
N TYR A 141 8.65 -5.93 13.28
CA TYR A 141 8.17 -5.06 14.37
C TYR A 141 7.30 -5.85 15.37
N PRO A 142 7.28 -5.44 16.65
CA PRO A 142 6.41 -6.05 17.65
C PRO A 142 4.93 -5.71 17.37
N ILE A 143 4.04 -6.68 17.61
CA ILE A 143 2.59 -6.42 17.62
C ILE A 143 2.23 -5.56 18.83
N THR A 144 2.65 -5.96 20.03
CA THR A 144 2.43 -5.20 21.25
C THR A 144 3.48 -4.11 21.38
N SER A 145 3.13 -2.89 21.00
CA SER A 145 4.01 -1.72 21.09
C SER A 145 3.24 -0.48 21.52
N LYS A 146 3.82 0.28 22.45
CA LYS A 146 3.37 1.64 22.81
C LYS A 146 4.33 2.72 22.28
N PHE A 147 5.33 2.35 21.49
CA PHE A 147 6.28 3.30 20.93
C PHE A 147 5.58 4.25 19.96
N ARG A 148 5.74 5.56 20.19
CA ARG A 148 5.24 6.63 19.33
C ARG A 148 6.42 7.43 18.82
N GLU A 149 6.41 7.76 17.53
CA GLU A 149 7.40 8.71 17.01
C GLU A 149 7.17 10.08 17.64
N SER A 150 8.25 10.84 17.80
CA SER A 150 8.18 12.29 17.97
C SER A 150 7.95 12.94 16.60
N PHE A 151 7.00 13.88 16.54
CA PHE A 151 6.70 14.64 15.32
C PHE A 151 6.99 16.12 15.50
#